data_AF-A0A176RX86-F1
#
_entry.id   AF-A0A176RX86-F1
#
_cell.length_a   1.000
_cell.length_b   1.000
_cell.length_c   1.000
_cell.angle_alpha   90.00
_cell.angle_beta   90.00
_cell.angle_gamma   90.00
#
_symmetry.space_group_name_H-M   'P 1'
#
loop_
_entity.id
_entity.type
_entity.pdbx_description
1 polymer ?
#
loop_
_entity_poly.entity_id
_entity_poly.type
_entity_poly.pdbx_seq_one_letter_code
_entity_poly.pdbx_strand_id
1 'polypeptide(L)'
;KILYVDDSIILEHSEAASALGEGYVFGSEQIPSVTELKYELISQIPPEQQKDILLFDLWVQNEDRTLSEWGGNPNLLWKSEQSKLYLIDHNLIFDNQFNINDFWETHVFKHIIFDLIDRLNYQERMQKALKCWQSAWDVIPEEWKDENNGFVPNEILQGLKSDVDGGI
;
A
#
# COMPACT_ATOMS: atom_id res chain seq x y z
N LYS A 1 10.98 -6.06 0.71
CA LYS A 1 12.02 -6.51 -0.24
C LYS A 1 11.77 -7.98 -0.55
N ILE A 2 11.95 -8.41 -1.79
CA ILE A 2 11.84 -9.83 -2.14
C ILE A 2 13.15 -10.53 -1.76
N LEU A 3 13.03 -11.63 -1.02
CA LEU A 3 14.12 -12.47 -0.54
C LEU A 3 13.86 -13.91 -1.00
N TYR A 4 14.89 -14.75 -0.96
CA TYR A 4 14.76 -16.18 -1.20
C TYR A 4 15.24 -16.91 0.05
N VAL A 5 14.41 -17.81 0.59
CA VAL A 5 14.75 -18.69 1.71
C VAL A 5 15.23 -20.00 1.12
N ASP A 6 16.49 -20.31 1.38
CA ASP A 6 17.12 -21.57 0.98
C ASP A 6 16.82 -22.65 2.01
N ASP A 7 16.59 -23.89 1.55
CA ASP A 7 16.30 -25.06 2.37
C ASP A 7 17.34 -25.29 3.49
N SER A 8 18.61 -24.91 3.27
CA SER A 8 19.66 -25.00 4.29
C SER A 8 19.41 -24.14 5.53
N ILE A 9 18.74 -22.99 5.38
CA ILE A 9 18.38 -22.08 6.48
C ILE A 9 17.28 -22.72 7.35
N ILE A 10 16.41 -23.52 6.74
CA ILE A 10 15.26 -24.15 7.40
C ILE A 10 15.71 -25.29 8.31
N LEU A 11 16.72 -26.05 7.89
CA LEU A 11 17.25 -27.21 8.61
C LEU A 11 18.03 -26.84 9.89
N GLU A 12 18.50 -25.59 10.01
CA GLU A 12 19.35 -25.14 11.12
C GLU A 12 18.64 -24.27 12.18
N HIS A 13 17.33 -24.02 12.04
CA HIS A 13 16.62 -23.01 12.83
C HIS A 13 15.29 -23.48 13.47
N SER A 14 14.66 -22.58 14.24
CA SER A 14 13.45 -22.82 15.06
C SER A 14 12.21 -23.23 14.25
N GLU A 15 11.16 -23.73 14.90
CA GLU A 15 9.84 -24.00 14.29
C GLU A 15 9.31 -22.85 13.42
N ALA A 16 9.56 -21.59 13.81
CA ALA A 16 9.16 -20.42 13.02
C ALA A 16 9.88 -20.32 11.67
N ALA A 17 11.13 -20.81 11.56
CA ALA A 17 11.86 -20.89 10.31
C ALA A 17 11.34 -22.06 9.44
N SER A 18 10.96 -23.18 10.07
CA SER A 18 10.31 -24.30 9.38
C SER A 18 8.95 -23.92 8.79
N ALA A 19 8.22 -22.98 9.40
CA ALA A 19 6.94 -22.50 8.88
C ALA A 19 7.06 -21.60 7.63
N LEU A 20 8.25 -21.01 7.36
CA LEU A 20 8.46 -20.16 6.18
C LEU A 20 8.53 -20.98 4.88
N GLY A 21 9.05 -22.20 4.94
CA GLY A 21 9.30 -23.03 3.75
C GLY A 21 10.42 -22.48 2.86
N GLU A 22 10.81 -23.27 1.86
CA GLU A 22 11.71 -22.83 0.79
C GLU A 22 10.96 -21.92 -0.18
N GLY A 23 11.66 -20.94 -0.75
CA GLY A 23 11.12 -20.16 -1.87
C GLY A 23 11.23 -18.65 -1.67
N TYR A 24 10.53 -17.91 -2.53
CA TYR A 24 10.51 -16.45 -2.42
C TYR A 24 9.61 -15.98 -1.29
N VAL A 25 10.10 -15.00 -0.53
CA VAL A 25 9.36 -14.38 0.58
C VAL A 25 9.45 -12.86 0.51
N PHE A 26 8.47 -12.18 1.09
CA PHE A 26 8.52 -10.74 1.27
C PHE A 26 9.10 -10.36 2.63
N GLY A 27 10.34 -9.85 2.63
CA GLY A 27 10.96 -9.28 3.82
C GLY A 27 10.50 -7.86 4.08
N SER A 28 9.77 -7.66 5.18
CA SER A 28 9.41 -6.34 5.71
C SER A 28 10.48 -5.80 6.67
N GLU A 29 10.53 -4.48 6.83
CA GLU A 29 11.40 -3.85 7.83
C GLU A 29 10.71 -3.87 9.20
N GLN A 30 11.42 -4.31 10.24
CA GLN A 30 10.93 -4.21 11.61
C GLN A 30 11.06 -2.77 12.11
N ILE A 31 9.93 -2.15 12.44
CA ILE A 31 9.91 -0.81 13.07
C ILE A 31 9.62 -0.97 14.56
N PRO A 32 10.58 -0.66 15.46
CA PRO A 32 10.35 -0.78 16.90
C PRO A 32 9.47 0.36 17.42
N SER A 33 8.74 0.06 18.51
CA SER A 33 7.96 1.03 19.28
C SER A 33 6.88 1.75 18.45
N VAL A 34 6.17 1.00 17.62
CA VAL A 34 4.99 1.47 16.88
C VAL A 34 3.74 0.78 17.40
N THR A 35 2.61 1.45 17.27
CA THR A 35 1.29 0.86 17.50
C THR A 35 0.49 1.00 16.22
N GLU A 36 -0.57 0.22 16.06
CA GLU A 36 -1.57 0.54 15.06
C GLU A 36 -2.12 1.97 15.27
N LEU A 37 -2.40 2.68 14.17
CA LEU A 37 -2.97 4.02 14.22
C LEU A 37 -4.36 3.96 14.86
N LYS A 38 -4.58 4.80 15.86
CA LYS A 38 -5.88 4.96 16.52
C LYS A 38 -6.60 6.21 16.03
N TYR A 39 -7.93 6.17 16.04
CA TYR A 39 -8.78 7.25 15.53
C TYR A 39 -8.45 8.62 16.16
N GLU A 40 -8.17 8.65 17.46
CA GLU A 40 -7.86 9.88 18.20
C GLU A 40 -6.53 10.52 17.77
N LEU A 41 -5.64 9.74 17.18
CA LEU A 41 -4.33 10.18 16.72
C LEU A 41 -4.36 10.74 15.29
N ILE A 42 -5.49 10.61 14.56
CA ILE A 42 -5.61 11.09 13.18
C ILE A 42 -5.26 12.58 13.08
N SER A 43 -5.73 13.38 14.05
CA SER A 43 -5.49 14.82 14.11
C SER A 43 -4.01 15.21 14.29
N GLN A 44 -3.14 14.28 14.68
CA GLN A 44 -1.71 14.51 14.83
C GLN A 44 -0.92 14.27 13.54
N ILE A 45 -1.57 13.72 12.51
CA ILE A 45 -0.93 13.43 11.23
C ILE A 45 -0.93 14.71 10.39
N PRO A 46 0.22 15.15 9.86
CA PRO A 46 0.28 16.32 9.00
C PRO A 46 -0.67 16.20 7.79
N PRO A 47 -1.43 17.26 7.43
CA PRO A 47 -2.38 17.19 6.32
C PRO A 47 -1.78 16.72 4.99
N GLU A 48 -0.54 17.12 4.69
CA GLU A 48 0.17 16.68 3.49
C GLU A 48 0.41 15.16 3.47
N GLN A 49 0.72 14.56 4.62
CA GLN A 49 0.87 13.12 4.72
C GLN A 49 -0.49 12.39 4.57
N GLN A 50 -1.58 13.00 5.05
CA GLN A 50 -2.92 12.44 4.85
C GLN A 50 -3.33 12.47 3.37
N LYS A 51 -3.03 13.58 2.66
CA LYS A 51 -3.23 13.70 1.20
C LYS A 51 -2.41 12.68 0.43
N ASP A 52 -1.13 12.51 0.80
CA ASP A 52 -0.23 11.55 0.17
C ASP A 52 -0.82 10.14 0.19
N ILE A 53 -1.31 9.73 1.36
CA ILE A 53 -1.85 8.38 1.59
C ILE A 53 -3.19 8.23 0.88
N LEU A 54 -4.12 9.16 1.09
CA LEU A 54 -5.44 9.13 0.46
C LEU A 54 -5.35 9.04 -1.06
N LEU A 55 -4.51 9.86 -1.69
CA LEU A 55 -4.37 9.81 -3.13
C LEU A 55 -3.69 8.51 -3.58
N PHE A 56 -2.65 8.06 -2.87
CA PHE A 56 -1.99 6.80 -3.20
C PHE A 56 -3.00 5.65 -3.18
N ASP A 57 -3.78 5.50 -2.11
CA ASP A 57 -4.77 4.44 -1.96
C ASP A 57 -5.89 4.57 -2.99
N LEU A 58 -6.35 5.79 -3.31
CA LEU A 58 -7.31 5.99 -4.41
C LEU A 58 -6.73 5.53 -5.75
N TRP A 59 -5.48 5.90 -6.05
CA TRP A 59 -4.84 5.60 -7.33
C TRP A 59 -4.55 4.12 -7.53
N VAL A 60 -4.19 3.40 -6.45
CA VAL A 60 -3.99 1.95 -6.49
C VAL A 60 -5.25 1.15 -6.11
N GLN A 61 -6.39 1.82 -5.94
CA GLN A 61 -7.68 1.19 -5.62
C GLN A 61 -7.65 0.37 -4.32
N ASN A 62 -7.01 0.89 -3.28
CA ASN A 62 -6.94 0.29 -1.96
C ASN A 62 -8.11 0.76 -1.08
N GLU A 63 -9.17 -0.03 -1.00
CA GLU A 63 -10.33 0.27 -0.14
C GLU A 63 -10.20 -0.22 1.31
N ASP A 64 -9.18 -1.04 1.62
CA ASP A 64 -9.06 -1.68 2.94
C ASP A 64 -8.53 -0.72 4.02
N ARG A 65 -8.02 0.47 3.65
CA ARG A 65 -7.47 1.45 4.60
C ARG A 65 -8.55 2.24 5.35
N THR A 66 -9.28 1.54 6.19
CA THR A 66 -10.49 2.05 6.85
C THR A 66 -10.24 2.43 8.30
N LEU A 67 -10.79 3.56 8.75
CA LEU A 67 -10.77 3.89 10.19
C LEU A 67 -11.85 4.91 10.53
N SER A 68 -12.62 4.62 11.58
CA SER A 68 -13.62 5.51 12.16
C SER A 68 -13.57 5.49 13.67
N GLU A 69 -14.41 6.29 14.33
CA GLU A 69 -14.61 6.26 15.78
C GLU A 69 -15.08 4.88 16.28
N TRP A 70 -15.67 4.06 15.40
CA TRP A 70 -16.14 2.69 15.69
C TRP A 70 -15.08 1.62 15.42
N GLY A 71 -13.88 2.02 14.99
CA GLY A 71 -12.83 1.13 14.52
C GLY A 71 -12.76 1.03 13.00
N GLY A 72 -11.98 0.07 12.51
CA GLY A 72 -11.69 -0.17 11.10
C GLY A 72 -10.40 -0.97 10.96
N ASN A 73 -9.91 -1.10 9.74
CA ASN A 73 -8.62 -1.71 9.41
C ASN A 73 -7.65 -0.63 8.88
N PRO A 74 -6.96 0.12 9.73
CA PRO A 74 -6.19 1.26 9.25
C PRO A 74 -4.96 0.84 8.46
N ASN A 75 -4.43 -0.37 8.64
CA ASN A 75 -3.19 -0.84 8.01
C ASN A 75 -2.06 0.19 8.07
N LEU A 76 -2.00 0.93 9.18
CA LEU A 76 -1.09 2.05 9.43
C LEU A 76 -0.47 1.85 10.81
N LEU A 77 0.85 1.87 10.88
CA LEU A 77 1.59 1.89 12.11
C LEU A 77 1.99 3.32 12.44
N TRP A 78 1.73 3.74 13.67
CA TRP A 78 2.02 5.04 14.21
C TRP A 78 3.20 4.99 15.19
N LYS A 79 4.15 5.91 14.98
CA LYS A 79 5.29 6.13 15.87
C LYS A 79 5.15 7.49 16.56
N SER A 80 4.59 7.49 17.76
CA SER A 80 4.25 8.72 18.51
C SER A 80 5.42 9.67 18.72
N GLU A 81 6.61 9.16 19.05
CA GLU A 81 7.79 10.00 19.34
C GLU A 81 8.27 10.83 18.15
N GLN A 82 7.95 10.39 16.92
CA GLN A 82 8.42 10.99 15.67
C GLN A 82 7.28 11.55 14.82
N SER A 83 6.04 11.45 15.30
CA SER A 83 4.83 11.73 14.54
C SER A 83 4.86 11.13 13.13
N LYS A 84 5.30 9.86 13.04
CA LYS A 84 5.55 9.19 11.76
C LYS A 84 4.60 8.02 11.55
N LEU A 85 4.00 7.97 10.36
CA LEU A 85 3.24 6.84 9.86
C LEU A 85 4.08 5.91 9.01
N TYR A 86 3.77 4.63 9.10
CA TYR A 86 4.27 3.57 8.24
C TYR A 86 3.07 2.80 7.68
N LEU A 87 3.00 2.70 6.35
CA LEU A 87 1.95 1.96 5.66
C LEU A 87 2.35 0.50 5.60
N ILE A 88 1.43 -0.37 5.95
CA ILE A 88 1.55 -1.81 5.81
C ILE A 88 0.37 -2.33 5.00
N ASP A 89 0.45 -3.61 4.67
CA ASP A 89 -0.61 -4.40 4.05
C ASP A 89 -1.28 -3.76 2.82
N HIS A 90 -0.74 -4.08 1.64
CA HIS A 90 -1.24 -3.62 0.34
C HIS A 90 -1.69 -4.82 -0.50
N ASN A 91 -2.18 -5.88 0.14
CA ASN A 91 -2.59 -7.11 -0.52
C ASN A 91 -3.88 -6.93 -1.37
N LEU A 92 -4.73 -5.95 -1.04
CA LEU A 92 -6.00 -5.67 -1.71
C LEU A 92 -5.95 -4.45 -2.66
N ILE A 93 -4.75 -4.07 -3.12
CA ILE A 93 -4.63 -3.06 -4.19
C ILE A 93 -5.05 -3.67 -5.53
N PHE A 94 -5.65 -2.85 -6.40
CA PHE A 94 -6.15 -3.26 -7.72
C PHE A 94 -7.20 -4.40 -7.66
N ASP A 95 -7.95 -4.47 -6.56
CA ASP A 95 -9.02 -5.45 -6.41
C ASP A 95 -10.14 -5.20 -7.43
N ASN A 96 -10.66 -6.27 -8.05
CA ASN A 96 -11.71 -6.16 -9.07
C ASN A 96 -13.09 -5.82 -8.47
N GLN A 97 -13.23 -5.85 -7.15
CA GLN A 97 -14.41 -5.47 -6.40
C GLN A 97 -14.34 -4.03 -5.86
N PHE A 98 -13.26 -3.29 -6.16
CA PHE A 98 -13.08 -1.91 -5.68
C PHE A 98 -14.34 -1.07 -5.87
N ASN A 99 -14.82 -0.49 -4.78
CA ASN A 99 -15.99 0.37 -4.75
C ASN A 99 -15.62 1.77 -4.29
N ILE A 100 -15.68 2.72 -5.22
CA ILE A 100 -15.33 4.12 -4.96
C ILE A 100 -16.22 4.76 -3.87
N ASN A 101 -17.48 4.32 -3.71
CA ASN A 101 -18.34 4.86 -2.66
C ASN A 101 -17.88 4.36 -1.29
N ASP A 102 -17.62 3.06 -1.17
CA ASP A 102 -17.15 2.45 0.08
C ASP A 102 -15.80 3.05 0.49
N PHE A 103 -14.90 3.29 -0.48
CA PHE A 103 -13.65 4.01 -0.28
C PHE A 103 -13.88 5.39 0.38
N TRP A 104 -14.72 6.26 -0.21
CA TRP A 104 -14.97 7.59 0.35
C TRP A 104 -15.78 7.57 1.64
N GLU A 105 -16.57 6.54 1.90
CA GLU A 105 -17.33 6.38 3.14
C GLU A 105 -16.46 5.89 4.31
N THR A 106 -15.42 5.09 4.05
CA THR A 106 -14.71 4.35 5.11
C THR A 106 -13.24 4.72 5.27
N HIS A 107 -12.61 5.31 4.24
CA HIS A 107 -11.17 5.58 4.26
C HIS A 107 -10.77 6.50 5.43
N VAL A 108 -9.66 6.17 6.09
CA VAL A 108 -9.15 6.87 7.28
C VAL A 108 -8.99 8.39 7.10
N PHE A 109 -8.66 8.83 5.89
CA PHE A 109 -8.45 10.24 5.54
C PHE A 109 -9.53 10.84 4.62
N LYS A 110 -10.73 10.25 4.54
CA LYS A 110 -11.82 10.67 3.63
C LYS A 110 -12.23 12.15 3.70
N HIS A 111 -11.88 12.86 4.76
CA HIS A 111 -12.22 14.27 4.96
C HIS A 111 -11.18 15.26 4.39
N ILE A 112 -10.08 14.77 3.82
CA ILE A 112 -9.07 15.58 3.17
C ILE A 112 -9.60 16.16 1.85
N ILE A 113 -9.27 17.42 1.61
CA ILE A 113 -9.64 18.16 0.39
C ILE A 113 -8.36 18.47 -0.39
N PHE A 114 -8.41 18.23 -1.70
CA PHE A 114 -7.35 18.58 -2.64
C PHE A 114 -7.68 19.90 -3.34
N ASP A 115 -6.67 20.75 -3.52
CA ASP A 115 -6.76 21.95 -4.33
C ASP A 115 -6.11 21.77 -5.73
N LEU A 116 -6.09 22.85 -6.53
CA LEU A 116 -5.51 22.82 -7.87
C LEU A 116 -3.98 22.66 -7.87
N ILE A 117 -3.30 23.14 -6.83
CA ILE A 117 -1.85 23.01 -6.68
C ILE A 117 -1.52 21.55 -6.34
N ASP A 118 -2.29 20.95 -5.44
CA ASP A 118 -2.20 19.53 -5.11
C ASP A 118 -2.32 18.69 -6.37
N ARG A 119 -3.36 18.93 -7.19
CA ARG A 119 -3.59 18.18 -8.43
C ARG A 119 -2.37 18.20 -9.36
N LEU A 120 -1.77 19.37 -9.58
CA LEU A 120 -0.58 19.51 -10.44
C LEU A 120 0.65 18.78 -9.84
N ASN A 121 0.87 18.92 -8.54
CA ASN A 121 1.97 18.27 -7.84
C ASN A 121 1.86 16.74 -7.90
N TYR A 122 0.67 16.23 -7.60
CA TYR A 122 0.43 14.80 -7.59
C TYR A 122 0.47 14.18 -8.98
N GLN A 123 -0.05 14.86 -10.00
CA GLN A 123 0.10 14.41 -11.39
C GLN A 123 1.59 14.20 -11.74
N GLU A 124 2.47 15.15 -11.40
CA GLU A 124 3.91 15.01 -11.65
C GLU A 124 4.52 13.84 -10.87
N ARG A 125 4.10 13.63 -9.61
CA ARG A 125 4.58 12.52 -8.78
C ARG A 125 4.15 11.15 -9.31
N MET A 126 2.89 11.02 -9.72
CA MET A 126 2.35 9.81 -10.33
C MET A 126 3.06 9.50 -11.65
N GLN A 127 3.30 10.51 -12.51
CA GLN A 127 4.11 10.35 -13.72
C GLN A 127 5.52 9.84 -13.43
N LYS A 128 6.16 10.35 -12.38
CA LYS A 128 7.48 9.88 -11.94
C LYS A 128 7.42 8.44 -11.44
N ALA A 129 6.41 8.09 -10.64
CA ALA A 129 6.23 6.74 -10.11
C ALA A 129 6.02 5.70 -11.23
N LEU A 130 5.22 6.02 -12.26
CA LEU A 130 4.97 5.12 -13.39
C LEU A 130 6.25 4.71 -14.16
N LYS A 131 7.33 5.50 -14.08
CA LYS A 131 8.59 5.18 -14.76
C LYS A 131 9.25 3.90 -14.23
N CYS A 132 8.97 3.50 -12.99
CA CYS A 132 9.52 2.27 -12.41
C CYS A 132 8.61 1.05 -12.57
N TRP A 133 7.41 1.18 -13.15
CA TRP A 133 6.42 0.10 -13.26
C TRP A 133 7.04 -1.19 -13.84
N GLN A 134 7.65 -1.08 -15.02
CA GLN A 134 8.21 -2.26 -15.70
C GLN A 134 9.29 -2.91 -14.85
N SER A 135 10.24 -2.12 -14.33
CA SER A 135 11.30 -2.65 -13.46
C SER A 135 10.78 -3.26 -12.16
N ALA A 136 9.66 -2.76 -11.63
CA ALA A 136 9.03 -3.31 -10.43
C ALA A 136 8.35 -4.66 -10.75
N TRP A 137 7.67 -4.76 -11.90
CA TRP A 137 7.06 -6.01 -12.36
C TRP A 137 8.10 -7.09 -12.71
N ASP A 138 9.21 -6.69 -13.34
CA ASP A 138 10.27 -7.59 -13.79
C ASP A 138 10.97 -8.32 -12.62
N VAL A 139 10.94 -7.75 -11.40
CA VAL A 139 11.56 -8.38 -10.21
C VAL A 139 10.61 -9.25 -9.41
N ILE A 140 9.32 -9.29 -9.75
CA ILE A 140 8.36 -10.19 -9.10
C ILE A 140 8.67 -11.63 -9.52
N PRO A 141 8.75 -12.59 -8.58
CA PRO A 141 8.89 -14.02 -8.88
C PRO A 141 7.79 -14.53 -9.81
N GLU A 142 8.13 -15.39 -10.78
CA GLU A 142 7.14 -15.96 -11.70
C GLU A 142 6.05 -16.77 -10.96
N GLU A 143 6.42 -17.51 -9.90
CA GLU A 143 5.46 -18.25 -9.07
C GLU A 143 4.35 -17.35 -8.49
N TRP A 144 4.69 -16.14 -8.05
CA TRP A 144 3.70 -15.19 -7.54
C TRP A 144 2.83 -14.60 -8.66
N LYS A 145 3.37 -14.45 -9.88
CA LYS A 145 2.60 -14.00 -11.05
C LYS A 145 1.58 -15.06 -11.46
N ASP A 146 1.98 -16.32 -11.44
CA ASP A 146 1.14 -17.46 -11.81
C ASP A 146 -0.01 -17.66 -10.81
N GLU A 147 0.25 -17.49 -9.50
CA GLU A 147 -0.77 -17.55 -8.45
C GLU A 147 -1.78 -16.40 -8.55
N ASN A 148 -1.35 -15.23 -9.03
CA ASN A 148 -2.19 -14.04 -9.20
C ASN A 148 -2.76 -13.92 -10.62
N ASN A 149 -3.38 -14.99 -11.11
CA ASN A 149 -3.92 -15.06 -12.48
C ASN A 149 -5.01 -14.02 -12.83
N GLY A 150 -5.60 -13.35 -11.83
CA GLY A 150 -6.55 -12.25 -12.00
C GLY A 150 -5.90 -10.88 -12.19
N PHE A 151 -4.60 -10.75 -11.92
CA PHE A 151 -3.85 -9.50 -12.08
C PHE A 151 -3.39 -9.37 -13.54
N VAL A 152 -3.85 -8.33 -14.24
CA VAL A 152 -3.46 -8.05 -15.63
C VAL A 152 -2.58 -6.78 -15.68
N PRO A 153 -1.24 -6.89 -15.63
CA PRO A 153 -0.34 -5.75 -15.41
C PRO A 153 -0.49 -4.63 -16.45
N ASN A 154 -0.70 -5.01 -17.71
CA ASN A 154 -0.83 -4.04 -18.80
C ASN A 154 -2.14 -3.25 -18.71
N GLU A 155 -3.24 -3.87 -18.30
CA GLU A 155 -4.53 -3.19 -18.13
C GLU A 155 -4.46 -2.22 -16.95
N ILE A 156 -3.88 -2.67 -15.83
CA ILE A 156 -3.66 -1.81 -14.65
C ILE A 156 -2.76 -0.63 -14.99
N LEU A 157 -1.65 -0.85 -15.69
CA LEU A 157 -0.77 0.23 -16.14
C LEU A 157 -1.50 1.25 -17.03
N GLN A 158 -2.41 0.81 -17.90
CA GLN A 158 -3.18 1.72 -18.73
C GLN A 158 -4.18 2.54 -17.89
N GLY A 159 -4.84 1.91 -16.91
CA GLY A 159 -5.69 2.61 -15.94
C GLY A 159 -4.91 3.69 -15.20
N LEU A 160 -3.78 3.32 -14.59
CA LEU A 160 -2.92 4.25 -13.85
C LEU A 160 -2.42 5.43 -14.70
N LYS A 161 -2.15 5.20 -16.00
CA LYS A 161 -1.79 6.27 -16.96
C LYS A 161 -2.96 7.20 -17.27
N SER A 162 -4.17 6.65 -17.43
CA SER A 162 -5.38 7.44 -17.63
C SER A 162 -5.66 8.34 -16.44
N ASP A 163 -5.44 7.85 -15.22
CA ASP A 163 -5.63 8.59 -13.98
C ASP A 163 -4.69 9.81 -13.89
N VAL A 164 -3.43 9.61 -14.28
CA VAL A 164 -2.44 10.70 -14.40
C VAL A 164 -2.90 11.81 -15.36
N ASP A 165 -3.64 11.48 -16.40
CA ASP A 165 -4.15 12.45 -17.37
C ASP A 165 -5.49 13.08 -16.94
N GLY A 166 -5.88 12.88 -15.67
CA GLY A 166 -7.04 13.49 -15.03
C GLY A 166 -8.24 12.57 -14.89
N GLY A 167 -8.03 11.26 -14.91
CA GLY A 167 -9.05 10.24 -14.63
C GLY A 167 -9.51 10.17 -13.16
N ILE A 168 -8.71 10.72 -12.24
CA ILE A 168 -9.02 10.89 -10.81
C ILE A 168 -8.77 12.32 -10.33
#